data_AF-A0A401RA54-F1
#
_entry.id   AF-A0A401RA54-F1
#
_cell.length_a   1.000
_cell.length_b   1.000
_cell.length_c   1.000
_cell.angle_alpha   90.00
_cell.angle_beta   90.00
_cell.angle_gamma   90.00
#
_symmetry.space_group_name_H-M   'P 1'
#
loop_
_entity.id
_entity.type
_entity.pdbx_description
1 polymer ?
#
loop_
_entity_poly.entity_id
_entity_poly.type
_entity_poly.pdbx_seq_one_letter_code
_entity_poly.pdbx_strand_id
1 'polypeptide(L)'
;MALGERSSRSLSEHLGVSLGTVGKANIVLQHAPDLVDPVISGATGLNEAYNVAQENKAKANSAEAQLARLRNEDPELADRVVEGHLTLTGAWAERTERVEEDKRQRRVATRLLDEIVPPLAQTRGTRTFSRYDPAFAGGTPITRETIAHAMTALAEMDQAWQERDLP
;
A
#
# COMPACT_ATOMS: atom_id res chain seq x y z
N MET A 1 1.99 22.18 1.72
CA MET A 1 2.44 22.01 3.13
C MET A 1 2.25 20.55 3.49
N ALA A 2 3.35 19.81 3.59
CA ALA A 2 3.34 18.40 3.95
C ALA A 2 3.10 18.26 5.47
N LEU A 3 2.01 17.62 5.85
CA LEU A 3 1.74 17.20 7.24
C LEU A 3 2.67 16.02 7.55
N GLY A 4 3.91 16.37 7.89
CA GLY A 4 4.88 15.42 8.40
C GLY A 4 4.34 14.74 9.65
N GLU A 5 4.58 13.45 9.72
CA GLU A 5 4.35 12.56 10.85
C GLU A 5 4.96 13.17 12.13
N ARG A 6 4.19 14.01 12.84
CA ARG A 6 4.49 14.34 14.23
C ARG A 6 4.18 13.10 15.03
N SER A 7 5.24 12.31 15.26
CA SER A 7 5.25 11.20 16.20
C SER A 7 4.49 11.59 17.46
N SER A 8 3.54 10.74 17.86
CA SER A 8 2.62 10.93 18.99
C SER A 8 3.32 11.35 20.29
N ARG A 9 4.62 11.02 20.45
CA ARG A 9 5.49 11.50 21.53
C ARG A 9 5.64 13.03 21.57
N SER A 10 5.84 13.68 20.43
CA SER A 10 6.05 15.13 20.33
C SER A 10 4.79 15.96 20.68
N LEU A 11 3.60 15.42 20.43
CA LEU A 11 2.32 16.06 20.74
C LEU A 11 2.00 16.02 22.24
N SER A 12 2.40 14.95 22.95
CA SER A 12 2.14 14.79 24.38
C SER A 12 2.93 15.80 25.23
N GLU A 13 4.19 16.05 24.87
CA GLU A 13 5.06 17.01 25.56
C GLU A 13 4.66 18.47 25.33
N HIS A 14 4.14 18.82 24.15
CA HIS A 14 3.77 20.21 23.83
C HIS A 14 2.40 20.65 24.38
N LEU A 15 1.46 19.71 24.59
CA LEU A 15 0.08 20.03 24.97
C LEU A 15 -0.26 19.69 26.43
N GLY A 16 0.66 19.07 27.17
CA GLY A 16 0.39 18.56 28.52
C GLY A 16 -0.65 17.43 28.56
N VAL A 17 -0.96 16.85 27.40
CA VAL A 17 -1.97 15.78 27.25
C VAL A 17 -1.24 14.44 27.25
N SER A 18 -1.65 13.52 28.11
CA SER A 18 -1.03 12.20 28.19
C SER A 18 -1.15 11.42 26.87
N LEU A 19 -0.13 10.65 26.52
CA LEU A 19 -0.15 9.75 25.35
C LEU A 19 -1.35 8.79 25.39
N GLY A 20 -1.77 8.37 26.59
CA GLY A 20 -2.96 7.55 26.79
C GLY A 20 -4.26 8.27 26.42
N THR A 21 -4.37 9.57 26.69
CA THR A 21 -5.52 10.40 26.29
C THR A 21 -5.61 10.53 24.76
N VAL A 22 -4.48 10.74 24.08
CA VAL A 22 -4.42 10.78 22.61
C VAL A 22 -4.80 9.42 22.01
N GLY A 23 -4.31 8.34 22.61
CA GLY A 23 -4.68 6.97 22.19
C GLY A 23 -6.19 6.71 22.28
N LYS A 24 -6.84 7.14 23.38
CA LYS A 24 -8.30 7.03 23.53
C LYS A 24 -9.05 7.84 22.47
N ALA A 25 -8.64 9.08 22.24
CA ALA A 25 -9.25 9.95 21.23
C ALA A 25 -9.16 9.35 19.81
N ASN A 26 -8.02 8.74 19.46
CA ASN A 26 -7.89 8.05 18.17
C ASN A 26 -8.83 6.86 18.03
N ILE A 27 -9.03 6.07 19.10
CA ILE A 27 -9.96 4.94 19.07
C ILE A 27 -11.40 5.43 18.89
N VAL A 28 -11.80 6.52 19.57
CA VAL A 28 -13.11 7.16 19.37
C VAL A 28 -13.27 7.63 17.93
N LEU A 29 -12.29 8.36 17.39
CA LEU A 29 -12.32 8.84 16.00
C LEU A 29 -12.51 7.72 14.98
N GLN A 30 -11.90 6.55 15.22
CA GLN A 30 -11.96 5.42 14.29
C GLN A 30 -13.23 4.57 14.41
N HIS A 31 -13.77 4.40 15.62
CA HIS A 31 -14.81 3.40 15.89
C HIS A 31 -16.13 3.97 16.46
N ALA A 32 -16.16 5.27 16.80
CA ALA A 32 -17.36 6.01 17.18
C ALA A 32 -17.26 7.48 16.70
N PRO A 33 -17.16 7.71 15.37
CA PRO A 33 -16.98 9.06 14.82
C PRO A 33 -18.14 10.01 15.14
N ASP A 34 -19.34 9.45 15.33
CA ASP A 34 -20.55 10.14 15.78
C ASP A 34 -20.42 10.76 17.19
N LEU A 35 -19.51 10.24 18.02
CA LEU A 35 -19.25 10.75 19.36
C LEU A 35 -18.14 11.82 19.42
N VAL A 36 -17.50 12.14 18.29
CA VAL A 36 -16.42 13.14 18.24
C VAL A 36 -16.94 14.54 18.60
N ASP A 37 -18.01 15.00 17.96
CA ASP A 37 -18.59 16.33 18.23
C ASP A 37 -19.16 16.47 19.67
N PRO A 38 -19.86 15.45 20.23
CA PRO A 38 -20.23 15.42 21.64
C PRO A 38 -19.06 15.48 22.62
N VAL A 39 -17.92 14.86 22.28
CA VAL A 39 -16.71 14.92 23.12
C VAL A 39 -16.05 16.29 23.04
N ILE A 40 -15.97 16.91 21.86
CA ILE A 40 -15.41 18.26 21.67
C ILE A 40 -16.24 19.31 22.40
N SER A 41 -17.57 19.19 22.32
CA SER A 41 -18.50 20.11 23.00
C SER A 41 -18.60 19.89 24.51
N GLY A 42 -17.98 18.83 25.05
CA GLY A 42 -18.03 18.47 26.47
C GLY A 42 -19.36 17.84 26.91
N ALA A 43 -20.26 17.55 25.98
CA ALA A 43 -21.53 16.87 26.24
C ALA A 43 -21.33 15.39 26.63
N THR A 44 -20.24 14.76 26.16
CA THR A 44 -19.88 13.38 26.49
C THR A 44 -18.43 13.31 26.97
N GLY A 45 -18.17 12.57 28.04
CA GLY A 45 -16.81 12.37 28.53
C GLY A 45 -15.98 11.50 27.58
N LEU A 46 -14.71 11.85 27.35
CA LEU A 46 -13.82 11.07 26.48
C LEU A 46 -13.71 9.59 26.90
N ASN A 47 -13.76 9.28 28.20
CA ASN A 47 -13.72 7.90 28.68
C ASN A 47 -14.99 7.12 28.32
N GLU A 48 -16.15 7.77 28.35
CA GLU A 48 -17.43 7.18 28.00
C GLU A 48 -17.49 6.89 26.50
N ALA A 49 -17.14 7.88 25.67
CA ALA A 49 -17.00 7.69 24.23
C ALA A 49 -15.98 6.60 23.88
N TYR A 50 -14.88 6.51 24.63
CA TYR A 50 -13.88 5.46 24.45
C TYR A 50 -14.41 4.05 24.74
N ASN A 51 -15.26 3.88 25.76
CA ASN A 51 -15.87 2.58 26.05
C ASN A 51 -16.80 2.14 24.92
N VAL A 52 -17.64 3.05 24.41
CA VAL A 52 -18.51 2.79 23.25
C VAL A 52 -17.67 2.45 22.01
N ALA A 53 -16.58 3.19 21.77
CA ALA A 53 -15.66 2.91 20.67
C ALA A 53 -14.97 1.55 20.81
N GLN A 54 -14.64 1.12 22.03
CA GLN A 54 -14.11 -0.22 22.29
C GLN A 54 -15.14 -1.32 22.03
N GLU A 55 -16.40 -1.13 22.42
CA GLU A 55 -17.47 -2.06 22.09
C GLU A 55 -17.72 -2.16 20.59
N ASN A 56 -17.74 -1.03 19.88
CA ASN A 56 -17.87 -0.99 18.43
C ASN A 56 -16.69 -1.68 17.75
N LYS A 57 -15.46 -1.47 18.26
CA LYS A 57 -14.26 -2.18 17.82
C LYS A 57 -14.37 -3.68 18.07
N ALA A 58 -14.87 -4.11 19.22
CA ALA A 58 -15.05 -5.53 19.54
C ALA A 58 -16.11 -6.17 18.63
N LYS A 59 -17.22 -5.49 18.37
CA LYS A 59 -18.26 -5.91 17.41
C LYS A 59 -17.71 -6.01 15.98
N ALA A 60 -16.92 -5.03 15.54
CA ALA A 60 -16.29 -5.04 14.23
C ALA A 60 -15.22 -6.15 14.08
N ASN A 61 -14.59 -6.54 15.19
CA ASN A 61 -13.62 -7.63 15.24
C ASN A 61 -14.22 -8.97 15.63
N SER A 62 -15.56 -9.10 15.68
CA SER A 62 -16.17 -10.40 15.91
C SER A 62 -15.80 -11.37 14.78
N ALA A 63 -15.75 -12.67 15.09
CA ALA A 63 -15.39 -13.68 14.10
C ALA A 63 -16.36 -13.65 12.90
N GLU A 64 -17.64 -13.37 13.16
CA GLU A 64 -18.69 -13.26 12.13
C GLU A 64 -18.48 -12.02 11.25
N ALA A 65 -18.12 -10.87 11.83
CA ALA A 65 -17.85 -9.65 11.09
C ALA A 65 -16.58 -9.78 10.24
N GLN A 66 -15.53 -10.38 10.81
CA GLN A 66 -14.29 -10.67 10.09
C GLN A 66 -14.49 -11.71 8.98
N LEU A 67 -15.31 -12.73 9.18
CA LEU A 67 -15.64 -13.71 8.14
C LEU A 67 -16.50 -13.09 7.04
N ALA A 68 -17.50 -12.27 7.39
CA ALA A 68 -18.31 -11.55 6.40
C ALA A 68 -17.46 -10.60 5.56
N ARG A 69 -16.50 -9.91 6.18
CA ARG A 69 -15.54 -9.07 5.47
C ARG A 69 -14.63 -9.90 4.56
N LEU A 70 -14.11 -11.02 5.04
CA LEU A 70 -13.29 -11.91 4.23
C LEU A 70 -14.05 -12.44 3.02
N ARG A 71 -15.34 -12.81 3.16
CA ARG A 71 -16.19 -13.22 2.03
C ARG A 71 -16.34 -12.14 0.95
N ASN A 72 -16.36 -10.87 1.33
CA ASN A 72 -16.44 -9.76 0.37
C ASN A 72 -15.09 -9.49 -0.31
N GLU A 73 -13.98 -9.65 0.41
CA GLU A 73 -12.63 -9.30 -0.09
C GLU A 73 -11.89 -10.46 -0.78
N ASP A 74 -12.08 -11.69 -0.32
CA ASP A 74 -11.48 -12.93 -0.84
C ASP A 74 -12.41 -14.13 -0.51
N PRO A 75 -13.40 -14.41 -1.39
CA PRO A 75 -14.36 -15.49 -1.19
C PRO A 75 -13.70 -16.86 -1.00
N GLU A 76 -12.63 -17.16 -1.73
CA GLU A 76 -11.93 -18.44 -1.67
C GLU A 76 -11.28 -18.67 -0.30
N LEU A 77 -10.64 -17.64 0.27
CA LEU A 77 -10.09 -17.74 1.63
C LEU A 77 -11.20 -17.87 2.67
N ALA A 78 -12.35 -17.24 2.46
CA ALA A 78 -13.49 -17.39 3.36
C ALA A 78 -14.08 -18.80 3.34
N ASP A 79 -14.19 -19.41 2.15
CA ASP A 79 -14.66 -20.79 1.99
C ASP A 79 -13.72 -21.77 2.68
N ARG A 80 -12.40 -21.59 2.52
CA ARG A 80 -11.39 -22.39 3.25
C ARG A 80 -11.50 -22.26 4.77
N VAL A 81 -11.95 -21.12 5.29
CA VAL A 81 -12.23 -20.94 6.73
C VAL A 81 -13.50 -21.65 7.15
N VAL A 82 -14.57 -21.57 6.34
CA VAL A 82 -15.84 -22.26 6.60
C VAL A 82 -15.67 -23.78 6.58
N GLU A 83 -14.87 -24.29 5.65
CA GLU A 83 -14.53 -25.71 5.52
C GLU A 83 -13.56 -26.21 6.61
N GLY A 84 -13.05 -25.31 7.46
CA GLY A 84 -12.14 -25.64 8.55
C GLY A 84 -10.70 -25.96 8.10
N HIS A 85 -10.38 -25.74 6.82
CA HIS A 85 -9.03 -25.90 6.28
C HIS A 85 -8.08 -24.78 6.70
N LEU A 86 -8.62 -23.63 7.12
CA LEU A 86 -7.85 -22.47 7.55
C LEU A 86 -8.53 -21.78 8.74
N THR A 87 -7.75 -21.21 9.65
CA THR A 87 -8.31 -20.35 10.71
C THR A 87 -8.57 -18.96 10.15
N LEU A 88 -9.52 -18.23 10.73
CA LEU A 88 -9.81 -16.85 10.31
C LEU A 88 -8.57 -15.95 10.38
N THR A 89 -7.75 -16.11 11.42
CA THR A 89 -6.45 -15.43 11.55
C THR A 89 -5.47 -15.84 10.43
N GLY A 90 -5.41 -17.13 10.10
CA GLY A 90 -4.56 -17.65 9.02
C GLY A 90 -4.97 -17.09 7.65
N ALA A 91 -6.27 -16.98 7.39
CA ALA A 91 -6.79 -16.41 6.15
C ALA A 91 -6.43 -14.92 6.00
N TRP A 92 -6.58 -14.14 7.08
CA TRP A 92 -6.15 -12.73 7.06
C TRP A 92 -4.64 -12.57 6.90
N ALA A 93 -3.84 -13.48 7.48
CA ALA A 93 -2.39 -13.49 7.29
C ALA A 93 -2.02 -13.79 5.82
N GLU A 94 -2.59 -14.84 5.23
CA GLU A 94 -2.36 -15.22 3.83
C GLU A 94 -2.76 -14.09 2.88
N ARG A 95 -3.93 -13.47 3.09
CA ARG A 95 -4.36 -12.31 2.31
C ARG A 95 -3.39 -11.14 2.44
N THR A 96 -2.96 -10.83 3.66
CA THR A 96 -2.03 -9.72 3.92
C THR A 96 -0.71 -9.96 3.21
N GLU A 97 -0.19 -11.19 3.24
CA GLU A 97 1.02 -11.58 2.53
C GLU A 97 0.86 -11.41 1.01
N ARG A 98 -0.26 -11.87 0.43
CA ARG A 98 -0.55 -11.68 -1.01
C ARG A 98 -0.57 -10.20 -1.40
N VAL A 99 -1.20 -9.35 -0.58
CA VAL A 99 -1.28 -7.90 -0.82
C VAL A 99 0.08 -7.23 -0.69
N GLU A 100 0.87 -7.59 0.33
CA GLU A 100 2.19 -7.02 0.52
C GLU A 100 3.19 -7.48 -0.56
N GLU A 101 3.10 -8.72 -1.02
CA GLU A 101 3.90 -9.20 -2.14
C GLU A 101 3.52 -8.50 -3.46
N ASP A 102 2.22 -8.31 -3.76
CA ASP A 102 1.80 -7.52 -4.93
C ASP A 102 2.33 -6.07 -4.85
N LYS A 103 2.24 -5.42 -3.68
CA LYS A 103 2.85 -4.09 -3.47
C LYS A 103 4.36 -4.11 -3.68
N ARG A 104 5.05 -5.14 -3.18
CA ARG A 104 6.50 -5.29 -3.34
C ARG A 104 6.87 -5.45 -4.81
N GLN A 105 6.17 -6.31 -5.54
CA GLN A 105 6.38 -6.53 -6.98
C GLN A 105 6.14 -5.24 -7.77
N ARG A 106 5.07 -4.49 -7.47
CA ARG A 106 4.82 -3.18 -8.09
C ARG A 106 5.96 -2.20 -7.82
N ARG A 107 6.46 -2.11 -6.59
CA ARG A 107 7.61 -1.23 -6.26
C ARG A 107 8.86 -1.62 -7.05
N VAL A 108 9.15 -2.91 -7.18
CA VAL A 108 10.30 -3.40 -7.95
C VAL A 108 10.12 -3.05 -9.44
N ALA A 109 8.95 -3.32 -10.01
CA ALA A 109 8.64 -3.02 -11.40
C ALA A 109 8.73 -1.51 -11.69
N THR A 110 8.13 -0.67 -10.84
CA THR A 110 8.21 0.79 -10.96
C THR A 110 9.65 1.27 -10.95
N ARG A 111 10.44 0.82 -9.98
CA ARG A 111 11.84 1.21 -9.86
C ARG A 111 12.66 0.81 -11.10
N LEU A 112 12.43 -0.40 -11.63
CA LEU A 112 13.10 -0.86 -12.84
C LEU A 112 12.79 0.05 -14.04
N LEU A 113 11.53 0.44 -14.21
CA LEU A 113 11.11 1.32 -15.30
C LEU A 113 11.68 2.74 -15.13
N ASP A 114 11.69 3.28 -13.91
CA ASP A 114 12.31 4.57 -13.58
C ASP A 114 13.81 4.59 -13.88
N GLU A 115 14.50 3.46 -13.69
CA GLU A 115 15.93 3.32 -13.93
C GLU A 115 16.26 3.13 -15.43
N ILE A 116 15.36 2.55 -16.24
CA ILE A 116 15.65 2.17 -17.64
C ILE A 116 15.08 3.18 -18.65
N VAL A 117 13.81 3.56 -18.51
CA VAL A 117 13.07 4.27 -19.56
C VAL A 117 13.59 5.71 -19.76
N PRO A 118 13.81 6.53 -18.70
CA PRO A 118 14.30 7.89 -18.89
C PRO A 118 15.70 7.96 -19.53
N PRO A 119 16.70 7.16 -19.12
CA PRO A 119 18.00 7.15 -19.80
C PRO A 119 17.88 6.73 -21.26
N LEU A 120 17.09 5.70 -21.57
CA LEU A 120 16.87 5.27 -22.96
C LEU A 120 16.25 6.40 -23.80
N ALA A 121 15.24 7.10 -23.28
CA ALA A 121 14.64 8.25 -23.96
C ALA A 121 15.64 9.39 -24.21
N GLN A 122 16.53 9.65 -23.24
CA GLN A 122 17.59 10.67 -23.35
C GLN A 122 18.66 10.30 -24.38
N THR A 123 18.87 9.02 -24.69
CA THR A 123 19.83 8.63 -25.74
C THR A 123 19.38 9.00 -27.15
N ARG A 124 18.10 9.32 -27.35
CA ARG A 124 17.56 9.75 -28.64
C ARG A 124 18.30 10.98 -29.18
N GLY A 125 18.79 10.90 -30.42
CA GLY A 125 19.50 12.00 -31.08
C GLY A 125 20.94 12.21 -30.62
N THR A 126 21.44 11.37 -29.71
CA THR A 126 22.85 11.40 -29.28
C THR A 126 23.73 10.57 -30.21
N ARG A 127 25.06 10.75 -30.12
CA ARG A 127 26.04 9.93 -30.86
C ARG A 127 26.34 8.59 -30.19
N THR A 128 25.68 8.27 -29.07
CA THR A 128 25.96 7.08 -28.26
C THR A 128 25.88 5.79 -29.08
N PHE A 129 24.87 5.66 -29.95
CA PHE A 129 24.70 4.47 -30.80
C PHE A 129 25.85 4.30 -31.81
N SER A 130 26.27 5.39 -32.46
CA SER A 130 27.34 5.38 -33.46
C SER A 130 28.74 5.13 -32.87
N ARG A 131 28.89 5.32 -31.56
CA ARG A 131 30.15 5.15 -30.82
C ARG A 131 30.20 3.83 -30.05
N TYR A 132 29.13 3.03 -30.10
CA TYR A 132 29.11 1.73 -29.45
C TYR A 132 30.19 0.84 -30.07
N ASP A 133 31.07 0.33 -29.22
CA ASP A 133 32.12 -0.60 -29.59
C ASP A 133 32.06 -1.80 -28.64
N PRO A 134 31.75 -3.01 -29.16
CA PRO A 134 31.71 -4.25 -28.39
C PRO A 134 32.97 -4.53 -27.57
N ALA A 135 34.14 -4.01 -27.97
CA ALA A 135 35.40 -4.23 -27.27
C ALA A 135 35.42 -3.63 -25.86
N PHE A 136 34.57 -2.64 -25.58
CA PHE A 136 34.43 -2.02 -24.26
C PHE A 136 33.21 -2.53 -23.47
N ALA A 137 32.53 -3.59 -23.93
CA ALA A 137 31.38 -4.14 -23.22
C ALA A 137 31.82 -4.85 -21.92
N GLY A 138 31.21 -4.51 -20.78
CA GLY A 138 31.44 -5.18 -19.49
C GLY A 138 30.71 -6.53 -19.35
N GLY A 139 29.96 -6.96 -20.36
CA GLY A 139 29.15 -8.18 -20.38
C GLY A 139 28.86 -8.61 -21.82
N THR A 140 27.76 -9.35 -22.04
CA THR A 140 27.35 -9.77 -23.38
C THR A 140 27.15 -8.55 -24.30
N PRO A 141 27.85 -8.46 -25.45
CA PRO A 141 27.68 -7.36 -26.36
C PRO A 141 26.24 -7.24 -26.86
N ILE A 142 25.77 -6.00 -27.00
CA ILE A 142 24.47 -5.69 -27.61
C ILE A 142 24.46 -6.18 -29.05
N THR A 143 23.45 -7.00 -29.39
CA THR A 143 23.22 -7.51 -30.74
C THR A 143 21.98 -6.87 -31.36
N ARG A 144 21.76 -7.12 -32.66
CA ARG A 144 20.52 -6.71 -33.33
C ARG A 144 19.28 -7.37 -32.73
N GLU A 145 19.43 -8.60 -32.24
CA GLU A 145 18.35 -9.33 -31.55
C GLU A 145 18.01 -8.65 -30.22
N THR A 146 19.02 -8.26 -29.43
CA THR A 146 18.79 -7.50 -28.18
C THR A 146 18.03 -6.19 -28.45
N ILE A 147 18.38 -5.47 -29.52
CA ILE A 147 17.68 -4.24 -29.91
C ILE A 147 16.23 -4.55 -30.34
N ALA A 148 16.01 -5.61 -31.11
CA ALA A 148 14.66 -6.01 -31.51
C ALA A 148 13.78 -6.35 -30.29
N HIS A 149 14.30 -7.12 -29.33
CA HIS A 149 13.58 -7.40 -28.08
C HIS A 149 13.28 -6.13 -27.29
N ALA A 150 14.23 -5.20 -27.20
CA ALA A 150 14.00 -3.91 -26.54
C ALA A 150 12.92 -3.08 -27.24
N MET A 151 12.87 -3.08 -28.57
CA MET A 151 11.81 -2.41 -29.34
C MET A 151 10.43 -3.03 -29.07
N THR A 152 10.32 -4.35 -29.07
CA THR A 152 9.07 -5.06 -28.74
C THR A 152 8.63 -4.74 -27.31
N ALA A 153 9.54 -4.78 -26.34
CA ALA A 153 9.23 -4.47 -24.96
C ALA A 153 8.73 -3.02 -24.77
N LEU A 154 9.30 -2.05 -25.49
CA LEU A 154 8.80 -0.67 -25.47
C LEU A 154 7.41 -0.53 -26.10
N ALA A 155 7.10 -1.30 -27.14
CA ALA A 155 5.78 -1.30 -27.76
C ALA A 155 4.73 -1.91 -26.82
N GLU A 156 5.05 -3.03 -26.16
CA GLU A 156 4.19 -3.64 -25.13
C GLU A 156 3.98 -2.70 -23.94
N MET A 157 5.02 -1.99 -23.53
CA MET A 157 4.93 -0.97 -22.48
C MET A 157 4.00 0.18 -22.88
N ASP A 158 4.11 0.70 -24.10
CA ASP A 158 3.22 1.75 -24.63
C ASP A 158 1.75 1.28 -24.65
N GLN A 159 1.50 0.05 -25.12
CA GLN A 159 0.17 -0.55 -25.09
C GLN A 159 -0.37 -0.64 -23.65
N ALA A 160 0.43 -1.11 -22.70
CA ALA A 160 0.03 -1.20 -21.30
C ALA A 160 -0.24 0.18 -20.68
N TRP A 161 0.45 1.24 -21.12
CA TRP A 161 0.17 2.62 -20.72
C TRP A 161 -1.18 3.10 -21.25
N GLN A 162 -1.47 2.85 -22.53
CA GLN A 162 -2.74 3.21 -23.16
C GLN A 162 -3.92 2.49 -22.51
N GLU A 163 -3.81 1.18 -22.28
CA GLU A 163 -4.86 0.39 -21.62
C GLU A 163 -5.17 0.88 -20.20
N ARG A 164 -4.17 1.47 -19.54
CA ARG A 164 -4.26 1.96 -18.15
C ARG A 164 -4.49 3.46 -18.04
N ASP A 165 -4.60 4.17 -19.17
CA ASP A 165 -4.73 5.63 -19.24
C ASP A 165 -3.66 6.35 -18.40
N LEU A 166 -2.42 5.91 -18.54
CA LEU A 166 -1.27 6.51 -17.86
C LEU A 166 -0.70 7.69 -18.67
N PRO A 167 -0.21 8.75 -17.98
CA PRO A 167 0.35 9.93 -18.64
C PRO A 167 1.69 9.68 -19.35
#